data_AF-A0A7C4FGE1-F1
#
_entry.id   AF-A0A7C4FGE1-F1
#
_cell.length_a   1.000
_cell.length_b   1.000
_cell.length_c   1.000
_cell.angle_alpha   90.00
_cell.angle_beta   90.00
_cell.angle_gamma   90.00
#
_symmetry.space_group_name_H-M   'P 1'
#
loop_
_entity.id
_entity.type
_entity.pdbx_description
1 polymer ?
#
loop_
_entity_poly.entity_id
_entity_poly.type
_entity_poly.pdbx_seq_one_letter_code
_entity_poly.pdbx_strand_id
1 'polypeptide(L)'
;MSRTIAVILLVERFIYSLSMLFIRLCVAESLVAVLCRGFGMSAWIVPVSEANWEVVRRLNIYGAPENSVAPKLIRVGDYIVFYVTVKGSRVLGGKFVGVYRVVSEWFREDKPLWPDEVAENRVKYPWRIRLEPVKLGIADFRELVYKLSFIKGRKIPQAMLVGTPANMRRPIPEEDLRIILERLLQLLVP
;
A
#
# COMPACT_ATOMS: atom_id res chain seq x y z
N MET A 1 5.22 45.84 -29.16
CA MET A 1 5.56 44.98 -27.99
C MET A 1 6.97 44.45 -28.17
N SER A 2 7.89 44.82 -27.29
CA SER A 2 9.31 44.50 -27.44
C SER A 2 9.57 43.00 -27.26
N ARG A 3 10.40 42.40 -28.12
CA ARG A 3 10.86 40.99 -28.02
C ARG A 3 11.41 40.64 -26.63
N THR A 4 11.91 41.63 -25.91
CA THR A 4 12.41 41.50 -24.53
C THR A 4 11.32 41.11 -23.52
N ILE A 5 10.10 41.64 -23.65
CA ILE A 5 9.01 41.37 -22.70
C ILE A 5 8.49 39.93 -22.86
N ALA A 6 8.46 39.41 -24.09
CA ALA A 6 8.03 38.05 -24.38
C ALA A 6 8.99 37.00 -23.79
N VAL A 7 10.30 37.25 -23.81
CA VAL A 7 11.31 36.35 -23.24
C VAL A 7 11.22 36.32 -21.71
N ILE A 8 11.01 37.46 -21.06
CA ILE A 8 10.88 37.55 -19.59
C ILE A 8 9.67 36.74 -19.11
N LEU A 9 8.51 36.89 -19.75
CA LEU A 9 7.30 36.14 -19.38
C LEU A 9 7.43 34.63 -19.61
N LEU A 10 8.24 34.21 -20.59
CA LEU A 10 8.49 32.79 -20.87
C LEU A 10 9.43 32.18 -19.83
N VAL A 11 10.45 32.93 -19.40
CA VAL A 11 11.38 32.54 -18.33
C VAL A 11 10.66 32.48 -16.99
N GLU A 12 9.81 33.46 -16.67
CA GLU A 12 8.99 33.42 -15.45
C GLU A 12 8.07 32.21 -15.42
N ARG A 13 7.31 31.93 -16.50
CA ARG A 13 6.47 30.73 -16.58
C ARG A 13 7.26 29.43 -16.46
N PHE A 14 8.47 29.37 -17.00
CA PHE A 14 9.34 28.20 -16.89
C PHE A 14 9.86 28.01 -15.46
N ILE A 15 10.24 29.11 -14.77
CA ILE A 15 10.66 29.10 -13.36
C ILE A 15 9.50 28.70 -12.43
N TYR A 16 8.28 29.20 -12.66
CA TYR A 16 7.09 28.78 -11.89
C TYR A 16 6.74 27.30 -12.11
N SER A 17 6.91 26.78 -13.34
CA SER A 17 6.67 25.36 -13.62
C SER A 17 7.76 24.47 -13.01
N LEU A 18 9.03 24.89 -13.05
CA LEU A 18 10.14 24.15 -12.43
C LEU A 18 10.03 24.19 -10.90
N SER A 19 9.65 25.33 -10.31
CA SER A 19 9.49 25.48 -8.86
C SER A 19 8.30 24.69 -8.34
N MET A 20 7.17 24.64 -9.05
CA MET A 20 6.06 23.75 -8.67
C MET A 20 6.42 22.27 -8.79
N LEU A 21 7.24 21.88 -9.77
CA LEU A 21 7.72 20.50 -9.91
C LEU A 21 8.70 20.16 -8.77
N PHE A 22 9.60 21.08 -8.42
CA PHE A 22 10.54 20.94 -7.30
C PHE A 22 9.82 20.92 -5.95
N ILE A 23 8.81 21.76 -5.75
CA ILE A 23 7.98 21.75 -4.54
C ILE A 23 7.17 20.44 -4.45
N ARG A 24 6.62 19.93 -5.55
CA ARG A 24 5.96 18.60 -5.56
C ARG A 24 6.92 17.46 -5.22
N LEU A 25 8.16 17.50 -5.72
CA LEU A 25 9.21 16.54 -5.38
C LEU A 25 9.64 16.65 -3.90
N CYS A 26 9.92 17.86 -3.41
CA CYS A 26 10.29 18.10 -2.01
C CYS A 26 9.16 17.78 -1.03
N VAL A 27 7.88 18.04 -1.36
CA VAL A 27 6.74 17.69 -0.50
C VAL A 27 6.53 16.17 -0.46
N ALA A 28 6.75 15.45 -1.58
CA ALA A 28 6.70 13.99 -1.59
C ALA A 28 7.82 13.35 -0.75
N GLU A 29 9.05 13.86 -0.84
CA GLU A 29 10.16 13.43 0.03
C GLU A 29 9.88 13.75 1.51
N SER A 30 9.24 14.91 1.78
CA SER A 30 8.91 15.32 3.14
C SER A 30 7.79 14.49 3.77
N LEU A 31 6.77 14.07 3.01
CA LEU A 31 5.68 13.26 3.54
C LEU A 31 6.15 11.85 3.94
N VAL A 32 6.99 11.22 3.11
CA VAL A 32 7.57 9.90 3.41
C VAL A 32 8.49 9.99 4.63
N ALA A 33 9.35 11.02 4.71
CA ALA A 33 10.23 11.21 5.86
C ALA A 33 9.47 11.53 7.16
N VAL A 34 8.33 12.23 7.08
CA VAL A 34 7.46 12.52 8.25
C VAL A 34 6.67 11.28 8.68
N LEU A 35 6.19 10.46 7.74
CA LEU A 35 5.53 9.18 8.04
C LEU A 35 6.45 8.16 8.73
N CYS A 36 7.78 8.28 8.53
CA CYS A 36 8.76 7.34 9.08
C CYS A 36 9.44 7.80 10.39
N ARG A 37 9.22 9.03 10.86
CA ARG A 37 9.88 9.53 12.08
C ARG A 37 9.08 9.23 13.35
N GLY A 38 9.52 8.20 14.07
CA GLY A 38 9.21 7.98 15.49
C GLY A 38 8.84 6.54 15.81
N PHE A 39 9.77 5.81 16.47
CA PHE A 39 9.61 4.50 17.11
C PHE A 39 8.87 3.39 16.32
N GLY A 40 9.60 2.37 15.87
CA GLY A 40 9.12 0.98 15.80
C GLY A 40 8.03 0.60 14.79
N MET A 41 7.58 1.51 13.92
CA MET A 41 6.53 1.22 12.93
C MET A 41 7.03 0.24 11.87
N SER A 42 6.36 -0.91 11.79
CA SER A 42 6.70 -1.99 10.88
C SER A 42 5.82 -1.94 9.63
N ALA A 43 6.38 -2.33 8.48
CA ALA A 43 5.62 -2.42 7.23
C ALA A 43 5.37 -3.88 6.87
N TRP A 44 4.11 -4.27 6.73
CA TRP A 44 3.69 -5.66 6.52
C TRP A 44 3.04 -5.83 5.16
N ILE A 45 3.44 -6.86 4.42
CA ILE A 45 2.72 -7.25 3.20
C ILE A 45 1.55 -8.15 3.60
N VAL A 46 0.36 -7.79 3.12
CA VAL A 46 -0.87 -8.56 3.35
C VAL A 46 -1.48 -8.94 2.00
N PRO A 47 -1.41 -10.23 1.63
CA PRO A 47 -2.07 -10.75 0.45
C PRO A 47 -3.58 -10.83 0.64
N VAL A 48 -4.35 -10.36 -0.34
CA VAL A 48 -5.81 -10.45 -0.36
C VAL A 48 -6.31 -10.92 -1.72
N SER A 49 -7.55 -11.40 -1.79
CA SER A 49 -8.25 -11.56 -3.06
C SER A 49 -8.64 -10.18 -3.61
N GLU A 50 -8.86 -10.09 -4.92
CA GLU A 50 -9.32 -8.84 -5.54
C GLU A 50 -10.70 -8.42 -5.00
N ALA A 51 -11.59 -9.39 -4.74
CA ALA A 51 -12.90 -9.12 -4.15
C ALA A 51 -12.80 -8.54 -2.72
N ASN A 52 -11.90 -9.08 -1.89
CA ASN A 52 -11.70 -8.59 -0.52
C ASN A 52 -10.98 -7.22 -0.53
N TRP A 53 -10.10 -6.98 -1.51
CA TRP A 53 -9.48 -5.68 -1.70
C TRP A 53 -10.53 -4.57 -1.91
N GLU A 54 -11.58 -4.81 -2.69
CA GLU A 54 -12.64 -3.80 -2.87
C GLU A 54 -13.36 -3.43 -1.57
N VAL A 55 -13.52 -4.40 -0.66
CA VAL A 55 -14.08 -4.13 0.68
C VAL A 55 -13.11 -3.32 1.52
N VAL A 56 -11.83 -3.71 1.55
CA VAL A 56 -10.77 -2.95 2.26
C VAL A 56 -10.73 -1.50 1.77
N ARG A 57 -10.69 -1.30 0.45
CA ARG A 57 -10.62 0.02 -0.19
C ARG A 57 -11.81 0.92 0.14
N ARG A 58 -13.01 0.34 0.24
CA ARG A 58 -14.23 1.10 0.51
C ARG A 58 -14.45 1.41 1.97
N LEU A 59 -14.09 0.48 2.85
CA LEU A 59 -14.44 0.55 4.28
C LEU A 59 -13.26 0.89 5.18
N ASN A 60 -12.04 0.88 4.66
CA ASN A 60 -10.79 1.03 5.42
C ASN A 60 -10.71 0.07 6.61
N ILE A 61 -11.14 -1.18 6.39
CA ILE A 61 -11.11 -2.26 7.38
C ILE A 61 -10.42 -3.45 6.75
N TYR A 62 -9.50 -4.05 7.49
CA TYR A 62 -8.92 -5.35 7.16
C TYR A 62 -9.27 -6.37 8.23
N GLY A 63 -9.29 -7.65 7.84
CA GLY A 63 -9.62 -8.72 8.74
C GLY A 63 -8.90 -10.02 8.38
N ALA A 64 -8.61 -10.79 9.42
CA ALA A 64 -7.78 -11.97 9.37
C ALA A 64 -8.51 -13.18 9.96
N PRO A 65 -8.16 -14.41 9.52
CA PRO A 65 -8.76 -15.63 10.07
C PRO A 65 -8.51 -15.81 11.56
N GLU A 66 -9.37 -16.61 12.19
CA GLU A 66 -9.33 -16.97 13.61
C GLU A 66 -7.93 -17.40 14.09
N ASN A 67 -7.26 -18.26 13.30
CA ASN A 67 -5.94 -18.82 13.60
C ASN A 67 -4.77 -17.99 13.04
N SER A 68 -5.03 -16.76 12.59
CA SER A 68 -3.99 -15.88 12.07
C SER A 68 -3.02 -15.46 13.18
N VAL A 69 -1.74 -15.33 12.81
CA VAL A 69 -0.73 -14.72 13.68
C VAL A 69 -0.74 -13.19 13.60
N ALA A 70 -1.46 -12.60 12.64
CA ALA A 70 -1.48 -11.15 12.42
C ALA A 70 -1.88 -10.34 13.65
N PRO A 71 -2.88 -10.72 14.46
CA PRO A 71 -3.21 -10.03 15.72
C PRO A 71 -2.06 -9.98 16.74
N LYS A 72 -1.08 -10.88 16.63
CA LYS A 72 0.09 -10.90 17.52
C LYS A 72 1.25 -10.05 16.99
N LEU A 73 1.26 -9.73 15.70
CA LEU A 73 2.40 -9.10 15.02
C LEU A 73 2.13 -7.66 14.60
N ILE A 74 0.94 -7.38 14.05
CA ILE A 74 0.59 -6.08 13.50
C ILE A 74 -0.01 -5.20 14.61
N ARG A 75 0.52 -4.00 14.79
CA ARG A 75 0.16 -3.04 15.85
C ARG A 75 -0.36 -1.72 15.29
N VAL A 76 -1.00 -0.92 16.14
CA VAL A 76 -1.36 0.46 15.81
C VAL A 76 -0.11 1.25 15.41
N GLY A 77 -0.20 2.00 14.33
CA GLY A 77 0.91 2.75 13.75
C GLY A 77 1.66 2.01 12.64
N ASP A 78 1.58 0.68 12.57
CA ASP A 78 2.20 -0.10 11.50
C ASP A 78 1.59 0.23 10.12
N TYR A 79 2.35 -0.07 9.08
CA TYR A 79 1.91 0.04 7.70
C TYR A 79 1.50 -1.33 7.15
N ILE A 80 0.41 -1.36 6.39
CA ILE A 80 -0.01 -2.53 5.63
C ILE A 80 0.09 -2.20 4.14
N VAL A 81 0.88 -3.00 3.44
CA VAL A 81 1.01 -3.00 1.99
C VAL A 81 0.14 -4.12 1.42
N PHE A 82 -0.95 -3.77 0.76
CA PHE A 82 -1.85 -4.75 0.16
C PHE A 82 -1.31 -5.24 -1.18
N TYR A 83 -1.27 -6.57 -1.32
CA TYR A 83 -0.94 -7.28 -2.55
C TYR A 83 -2.14 -8.12 -2.98
N VAL A 84 -2.60 -7.97 -4.22
CA VAL A 84 -3.68 -8.79 -4.73
C VAL A 84 -3.12 -10.10 -5.30
N THR A 85 -3.59 -11.21 -4.76
CA THR A 85 -3.18 -12.54 -5.20
C THR A 85 -3.64 -12.82 -6.63
N VAL A 86 -2.82 -13.54 -7.40
CA VAL A 86 -3.11 -13.87 -8.81
C VAL A 86 -4.32 -14.81 -8.92
N LYS A 87 -4.47 -15.75 -7.98
CA LYS A 87 -5.53 -16.76 -8.01
C LYS A 87 -6.90 -16.08 -7.85
N GLY A 88 -7.75 -16.23 -8.86
CA GLY A 88 -9.12 -15.69 -8.84
C GLY A 88 -9.20 -14.18 -9.06
N SER A 89 -8.10 -13.51 -9.39
CA SER A 89 -8.11 -12.11 -9.80
C SER A 89 -8.25 -11.97 -11.32
N ARG A 90 -8.96 -10.92 -11.73
CA ARG A 90 -9.20 -10.52 -13.13
C ARG A 90 -8.23 -9.44 -13.59
N VAL A 91 -7.97 -8.41 -12.76
CA VAL A 91 -7.23 -7.21 -13.19
C VAL A 91 -6.02 -6.92 -12.31
N LEU A 92 -6.19 -6.97 -10.99
CA LEU A 92 -5.19 -6.54 -10.02
C LEU A 92 -4.23 -7.65 -9.57
N GLY A 93 -4.42 -8.88 -10.03
CA GLY A 93 -3.61 -10.04 -9.67
C GLY A 93 -2.14 -9.80 -9.92
N GLY A 94 -1.32 -10.02 -8.88
CA GLY A 94 0.12 -9.78 -8.97
C GLY A 94 0.53 -8.32 -8.78
N LYS A 95 -0.33 -7.48 -8.21
CA LYS A 95 -0.05 -6.04 -8.02
C LYS A 95 -0.13 -5.63 -6.57
N PHE A 96 0.70 -4.68 -6.18
CA PHE A 96 0.46 -3.88 -4.98
C PHE A 96 -0.59 -2.82 -5.31
N VAL A 97 -1.55 -2.65 -4.42
CA VAL A 97 -2.77 -1.86 -4.69
C VAL A 97 -3.01 -0.72 -3.70
N GLY A 98 -2.29 -0.71 -2.59
CA GLY A 98 -2.31 0.40 -1.66
C GLY A 98 -1.49 0.16 -0.41
N VAL A 99 -1.11 1.26 0.23
CA VAL A 99 -0.51 1.30 1.55
C VAL A 99 -1.48 1.99 2.50
N TYR A 100 -1.65 1.40 3.66
CA TYR A 100 -2.48 1.91 4.75
C TYR A 100 -1.68 1.98 6.04
N ARG A 101 -2.09 2.86 6.94
CA ARG A 101 -1.66 2.88 8.34
C ARG A 101 -2.71 2.20 9.21
N VAL A 102 -2.29 1.42 10.19
CA VAL A 102 -3.18 0.81 11.19
C VAL A 102 -3.54 1.84 12.25
N VAL A 103 -4.83 2.07 12.47
CA VAL A 103 -5.35 3.12 13.38
C VAL A 103 -6.24 2.59 14.50
N SER A 104 -6.35 1.26 14.65
CA SER A 104 -6.99 0.64 15.80
C SER A 104 -6.29 -0.64 16.24
N GLU A 105 -6.47 -1.00 17.50
CA GLU A 105 -6.19 -2.36 17.96
C GLU A 105 -7.07 -3.38 17.22
N TRP A 106 -6.66 -4.65 17.27
CA TRP A 106 -7.48 -5.75 16.74
C TRP A 106 -8.74 -5.92 17.60
N PHE A 107 -9.88 -5.99 16.95
CA PHE A 107 -11.17 -6.27 17.59
C PHE A 107 -11.85 -7.46 16.90
N ARG A 108 -12.82 -8.08 17.59
CA ARG A 108 -13.64 -9.16 17.02
C ARG A 108 -14.94 -8.63 16.48
N GLU A 109 -15.39 -9.21 15.37
CA GLU A 109 -16.73 -8.99 14.83
C GLU A 109 -17.25 -10.27 14.17
N ASP A 110 -18.45 -10.69 14.57
CA ASP A 110 -19.03 -11.97 14.18
C ASP A 110 -20.15 -11.80 13.14
N LYS A 111 -20.09 -10.71 12.36
CA LYS A 111 -21.02 -10.43 11.25
C LYS A 111 -20.31 -10.61 9.91
N PRO A 112 -20.84 -11.43 8.98
CA PRO A 112 -20.32 -11.52 7.63
C PRO A 112 -20.19 -10.14 7.00
N LEU A 113 -19.02 -9.82 6.46
CA LEU A 113 -18.83 -8.57 5.72
C LEU A 113 -18.11 -8.81 4.39
N TRP A 114 -17.27 -9.86 4.28
CA TRP A 114 -16.45 -10.07 3.08
C TRP A 114 -17.31 -10.81 2.05
N PRO A 115 -17.08 -10.63 0.72
CA PRO A 115 -17.96 -11.21 -0.30
C PRO A 115 -18.11 -12.73 -0.16
N ASP A 116 -17.05 -13.42 0.23
CA ASP A 116 -17.03 -14.87 0.44
C ASP A 116 -17.61 -15.29 1.80
N GLU A 117 -17.68 -14.41 2.79
CA GLU A 117 -18.43 -14.64 4.03
C GLU A 117 -19.93 -14.46 3.82
N VAL A 118 -20.32 -13.41 3.07
CA VAL A 118 -21.71 -13.11 2.76
C VAL A 118 -22.31 -14.21 1.89
N ALA A 119 -21.57 -14.67 0.86
CA ALA A 119 -22.02 -15.75 -0.01
C ALA A 119 -22.19 -17.10 0.73
N GLU A 120 -21.34 -17.38 1.71
CA GLU A 120 -21.40 -18.61 2.51
C GLU A 120 -22.23 -18.47 3.80
N ASN A 121 -22.75 -17.28 4.10
CA ASN A 121 -23.35 -16.91 5.38
C ASN A 121 -22.53 -17.38 6.60
N ARG A 122 -21.21 -17.16 6.55
CA ARG A 122 -20.27 -17.66 7.56
C ARG A 122 -19.10 -16.71 7.74
N VAL A 123 -18.80 -16.36 8.99
CA VAL A 123 -17.63 -15.54 9.35
C VAL A 123 -16.35 -16.34 9.18
N LYS A 124 -15.40 -15.77 8.45
CA LYS A 124 -14.08 -16.34 8.16
C LYS A 124 -12.95 -15.46 8.68
N TYR A 125 -13.19 -14.15 8.78
CA TYR A 125 -12.21 -13.12 9.14
C TYR A 125 -12.68 -12.30 10.36
N PRO A 126 -12.85 -12.94 11.53
CA PRO A 126 -13.45 -12.31 12.70
C PRO A 126 -12.54 -11.25 13.34
N TRP A 127 -11.22 -11.41 13.24
CA TRP A 127 -10.27 -10.43 13.73
C TRP A 127 -10.18 -9.27 12.75
N ARG A 128 -10.48 -8.05 13.19
CA ARG A 128 -10.53 -6.85 12.34
C ARG A 128 -9.71 -5.70 12.91
N ILE A 129 -9.23 -4.84 12.03
CA ILE A 129 -8.55 -3.58 12.34
C ILE A 129 -9.06 -2.48 11.42
N ARG A 130 -9.06 -1.25 11.93
CA ARG A 130 -9.32 -0.04 11.17
C ARG A 130 -8.04 0.49 10.58
N LEU A 131 -8.16 1.03 9.38
CA LEU A 131 -7.06 1.52 8.57
C LEU A 131 -7.28 2.97 8.16
N GLU A 132 -6.20 3.65 7.82
CA GLU A 132 -6.20 4.96 7.18
C GLU A 132 -5.37 4.86 5.89
N PRO A 133 -5.92 5.24 4.71
CA PRO A 133 -5.18 5.14 3.46
C PRO A 133 -4.00 6.12 3.45
N VAL A 134 -2.80 5.60 3.20
CA VAL A 134 -1.59 6.40 3.01
C VAL A 134 -1.45 6.74 1.52
N LYS A 135 -1.54 5.72 0.66
CA LYS A 135 -1.54 5.88 -0.79
C LYS A 135 -2.25 4.72 -1.47
N LEU A 136 -3.17 5.04 -2.38
CA LEU A 136 -3.81 4.06 -3.26
C LEU A 136 -3.25 4.21 -4.67
N GLY A 137 -3.14 3.10 -5.39
CA GLY A 137 -2.60 3.09 -6.73
C GLY A 137 -2.36 1.68 -7.22
N ILE A 138 -1.64 1.54 -8.31
CA ILE A 138 -1.26 0.23 -8.84
C ILE A 138 0.23 0.21 -9.08
N ALA A 139 0.91 -0.83 -8.58
CA ALA A 139 2.28 -1.13 -8.91
C ALA A 139 2.42 -2.62 -9.25
N ASP A 140 2.87 -2.93 -10.47
CA ASP A 140 3.05 -4.32 -10.88
C ASP A 140 4.25 -4.94 -10.17
N PHE A 141 4.03 -6.05 -9.47
CA PHE A 141 5.08 -6.73 -8.72
C PHE A 141 6.26 -7.11 -9.61
N ARG A 142 6.01 -7.52 -10.85
CA ARG A 142 7.05 -7.98 -11.79
C ARG A 142 8.10 -6.91 -12.07
N GLU A 143 7.69 -5.64 -12.07
CA GLU A 143 8.57 -4.50 -12.28
C GLU A 143 9.41 -4.13 -11.05
N LEU A 144 9.05 -4.68 -9.88
CA LEU A 144 9.67 -4.39 -8.59
C LEU A 144 10.54 -5.54 -8.06
N VAL A 145 10.45 -6.75 -8.62
CA VAL A 145 11.19 -7.95 -8.17
C VAL A 145 12.67 -7.68 -7.91
N TYR A 146 13.34 -6.93 -8.80
CA TYR A 146 14.78 -6.65 -8.71
C TYR A 146 15.13 -5.41 -7.87
N LYS A 147 14.12 -4.64 -7.45
CA LYS A 147 14.28 -3.39 -6.70
C LYS A 147 14.06 -3.61 -5.20
N LEU A 148 13.19 -4.56 -4.84
CA LEU A 148 12.83 -4.84 -3.45
C LEU A 148 13.87 -5.75 -2.79
N SER A 149 14.54 -5.23 -1.76
CA SER A 149 15.62 -5.91 -1.06
C SER A 149 15.16 -7.19 -0.36
N PHE A 150 13.92 -7.26 0.14
CA PHE A 150 13.37 -8.47 0.77
C PHE A 150 13.23 -9.66 -0.21
N ILE A 151 13.33 -9.39 -1.52
CA ILE A 151 13.14 -10.35 -2.61
C ILE A 151 14.41 -10.56 -3.44
N LYS A 152 15.26 -9.54 -3.54
CA LYS A 152 16.47 -9.53 -4.35
C LYS A 152 17.28 -10.82 -4.16
N GLY A 153 17.60 -11.51 -5.26
CA GLY A 153 18.41 -12.73 -5.26
C GLY A 153 17.68 -14.01 -4.89
N ARG A 154 16.36 -13.98 -4.63
CA ARG A 154 15.59 -15.20 -4.37
C ARG A 154 15.24 -15.94 -5.65
N LYS A 155 15.36 -17.28 -5.63
CA LYS A 155 14.98 -18.15 -6.74
C LYS A 155 13.48 -18.11 -7.05
N ILE A 156 12.64 -17.93 -6.02
CA ILE A 156 11.16 -17.88 -6.16
C ILE A 156 10.64 -16.64 -5.41
N PRO A 157 10.69 -15.46 -6.03
CA PRO A 157 10.21 -14.20 -5.46
C PRO A 157 8.78 -14.26 -4.89
N GLN A 158 7.89 -14.96 -5.58
CA GLN A 158 6.46 -15.03 -5.27
C GLN A 158 6.18 -15.71 -3.93
N ALA A 159 7.09 -16.58 -3.45
CA ALA A 159 6.95 -17.22 -2.15
C ALA A 159 6.96 -16.21 -0.99
N MET A 160 7.57 -15.04 -1.18
CA MET A 160 7.58 -13.96 -0.18
C MET A 160 6.25 -13.21 -0.10
N LEU A 161 5.31 -13.44 -1.02
CA LEU A 161 3.99 -12.81 -1.07
C LEU A 161 2.87 -13.75 -0.62
N VAL A 162 3.23 -14.82 0.11
CA VAL A 162 2.30 -15.83 0.64
C VAL A 162 2.25 -15.75 2.16
N GLY A 163 1.05 -15.96 2.71
CA GLY A 163 0.77 -15.93 4.16
C GLY A 163 0.32 -14.56 4.66
N THR A 164 -0.14 -14.52 5.91
CA THR A 164 -0.69 -13.30 6.53
C THR A 164 -0.09 -13.10 7.94
N PRO A 165 0.76 -12.08 8.15
CA PRO A 165 1.41 -11.28 7.10
C PRO A 165 2.38 -12.14 6.26
N ALA A 166 2.65 -11.70 5.04
CA ALA A 166 3.54 -12.39 4.11
C ALA A 166 5.02 -12.22 4.54
N ASN A 167 5.95 -12.45 3.62
CA ASN A 167 7.39 -12.33 3.84
C ASN A 167 7.88 -13.18 5.03
N MET A 168 7.34 -14.40 5.17
CA MET A 168 7.63 -15.29 6.30
C MET A 168 7.39 -14.65 7.67
N ARG A 169 6.34 -13.81 7.79
CA ARG A 169 5.97 -13.08 9.01
C ARG A 169 7.02 -12.06 9.45
N ARG A 170 7.77 -11.51 8.50
CA ARG A 170 8.74 -10.42 8.76
C ARG A 170 8.25 -9.14 8.10
N PRO A 171 8.42 -7.98 8.74
CA PRO A 171 8.16 -6.71 8.07
C PRO A 171 9.16 -6.52 6.92
N ILE A 172 8.77 -5.70 5.94
CA ILE A 172 9.67 -5.25 4.89
C ILE A 172 10.53 -4.07 5.38
N PRO A 173 11.75 -3.91 4.86
CA PRO A 173 12.55 -2.73 5.11
C PRO A 173 11.83 -1.43 4.71
N GLU A 174 12.11 -0.34 5.41
CA GLU A 174 11.55 0.99 5.12
C GLU A 174 11.84 1.44 3.69
N GLU A 175 13.04 1.17 3.19
CA GLU A 175 13.45 1.46 1.81
C GLU A 175 12.56 0.73 0.79
N ASP A 176 12.16 -0.51 1.07
CA ASP A 176 11.26 -1.27 0.21
C ASP A 176 9.83 -0.70 0.26
N LEU A 177 9.37 -0.25 1.42
CA LEU A 177 8.10 0.47 1.54
C LEU A 177 8.12 1.76 0.71
N ARG A 178 9.20 2.54 0.77
CA ARG A 178 9.38 3.78 0.00
C ARG A 178 9.33 3.52 -1.50
N ILE A 179 10.04 2.50 -1.99
CA ILE A 179 10.00 2.10 -3.41
C ILE A 179 8.57 1.74 -3.84
N ILE A 180 7.82 1.02 -3.00
CA ILE A 180 6.42 0.67 -3.31
C ILE A 180 5.55 1.93 -3.35
N LEU A 181 5.66 2.82 -2.36
CA LEU A 181 4.92 4.09 -2.33
C LEU A 181 5.18 4.94 -3.57
N GLU A 182 6.43 5.08 -4.00
CA GLU A 182 6.79 5.82 -5.21
C GLU A 182 6.19 5.18 -6.47
N ARG A 183 6.16 3.84 -6.52
CA ARG A 183 5.70 3.09 -7.70
C ARG A 183 4.21 2.87 -7.77
N LEU A 184 3.47 3.13 -6.69
CA LEU A 184 2.01 3.22 -6.75
C LEU A 184 1.62 4.42 -7.63
N LEU A 185 1.28 4.12 -8.89
CA LEU A 185 0.72 5.10 -9.80
C LEU A 185 -0.70 5.40 -9.34
N GLN A 186 -0.97 6.67 -9.03
CA GLN A 186 -2.30 7.09 -8.61
C GLN A 186 -3.31 6.65 -9.66
N LEU A 187 -4.33 5.92 -9.21
CA LEU A 187 -5.55 5.82 -9.98
C LEU A 187 -6.09 7.25 -10.02
N LEU A 188 -6.09 7.87 -11.20
CA LEU A 188 -6.90 9.06 -11.44
C LEU A 188 -8.33 8.63 -11.15
N VAL A 189 -8.82 8.97 -9.95
CA VAL A 189 -10.23 8.83 -9.62
C VAL A 189 -10.92 9.97 -10.37
N PRO A 190 -11.81 9.70 -11.34
CA PRO A 190 -12.70 10.72 -11.87
C PRO A 190 -13.64 11.24 -10.77
#